data_AF-A0A8F1SC58-F1
#
_entry.id   AF-A0A8F1SC58-F1
#
_cell.length_a   1.000
_cell.length_b   1.000
_cell.length_c   1.000
_cell.angle_alpha   90.00
_cell.angle_beta   90.00
_cell.angle_gamma   90.00
#
_symmetry.space_group_name_H-M   'P 1'
#
loop_
_entity.id
_entity.type
_entity.pdbx_description
1 polymer ?
#
loop_
_entity_poly.entity_id
_entity_poly.type
_entity_poly.pdbx_seq_one_letter_code
_entity_poly.pdbx_strand_id
1 'polypeptide(L)'
;MAFFKRGGKGKVIVDGTSLAHPSINKLAIEIRNLLRTKPIVARQLKTLLIRSDQQGNAVWQLYVKDKIENLISDDEAKLLSAAGGEIIYSDPKSPASRITERLNKFGDTTLSDTILGVAFNYACEGFFQVNIPVYEKALRAI
;
A
#
# COMPACT_ATOMS: atom_id res chain seq x y z
N MET A 1 -3.87 9.26 -8.85
CA MET A 1 -4.12 7.80 -8.66
C MET A 1 -5.33 7.44 -9.48
N ALA A 2 -5.66 6.15 -9.63
CA ALA A 2 -6.84 5.79 -10.39
C ALA A 2 -7.41 4.43 -9.99
N PHE A 3 -8.73 4.28 -10.16
CA PHE A 3 -9.42 2.99 -10.17
C PHE A 3 -9.73 2.54 -11.60
N PHE A 4 -9.97 1.25 -11.79
CA PHE A 4 -10.47 0.75 -13.07
C PHE A 4 -11.96 1.07 -13.23
N LYS A 5 -12.36 1.41 -14.46
CA LYS A 5 -13.78 1.49 -14.84
C LYS A 5 -14.40 0.10 -14.71
N ARG A 6 -15.60 0.04 -14.13
CA ARG A 6 -16.37 -1.22 -14.01
C ARG A 6 -16.52 -1.88 -15.37
N GLY A 7 -16.19 -3.17 -15.46
CA GLY A 7 -16.32 -3.96 -16.70
C GLY A 7 -15.32 -3.60 -17.81
N GLY A 8 -14.28 -2.80 -17.54
CA GLY A 8 -13.33 -2.37 -18.56
C GLY A 8 -11.91 -2.16 -18.06
N LYS A 9 -11.01 -1.80 -18.99
CA LYS A 9 -9.58 -1.53 -18.73
C LYS A 9 -9.25 -0.03 -18.57
N GLY A 10 -10.24 0.84 -18.77
CA GLY A 10 -10.08 2.28 -18.61
C GLY A 10 -9.83 2.66 -17.15
N LYS A 11 -9.14 3.78 -16.92
CA LYS A 11 -8.85 4.30 -15.59
C LYS A 11 -9.73 5.51 -15.28
N VAL A 12 -10.22 5.60 -14.05
CA VAL A 12 -10.88 6.77 -13.48
C VAL A 12 -9.90 7.41 -12.52
N ILE A 13 -9.45 8.62 -12.81
CA ILE A 13 -8.55 9.37 -11.94
C ILE A 13 -9.30 9.71 -10.66
N VAL A 14 -8.65 9.49 -9.52
CA VAL A 14 -9.17 9.82 -8.20
C VAL A 14 -8.09 10.46 -7.35
N ASP A 15 -8.55 11.31 -6.43
CA ASP A 15 -7.74 11.87 -5.35
C ASP A 15 -7.87 11.09 -4.04
N GLY A 16 -8.90 10.25 -3.91
CA GLY A 16 -9.07 9.35 -2.77
C GLY A 16 -10.31 8.48 -2.91
N THR A 17 -10.66 7.77 -1.84
CA THR A 17 -11.89 6.98 -1.70
C THR A 17 -12.47 7.14 -0.30
N SER A 18 -13.80 7.21 -0.19
CA SER A 18 -14.51 7.28 1.08
C SER A 18 -14.50 5.95 1.85
N LEU A 19 -14.15 4.84 1.19
CA LEU A 19 -14.13 3.51 1.79
C LEU A 19 -12.82 3.20 2.54
N ALA A 20 -11.74 3.95 2.28
CA ALA A 20 -10.46 3.74 2.92
C ALA A 20 -10.29 4.65 4.14
N HIS A 21 -9.49 4.21 5.11
CA HIS A 21 -9.09 5.05 6.22
C HIS A 21 -8.42 6.35 5.71
N PRO A 22 -8.65 7.53 6.32
CA PRO A 22 -8.09 8.79 5.85
C PRO A 22 -6.56 8.79 5.68
N SER A 23 -5.83 8.07 6.54
CA SER A 23 -4.36 7.95 6.43
C SER A 23 -3.91 7.27 5.13
N ILE A 24 -4.68 6.31 4.61
CA ILE A 24 -4.42 5.66 3.32
C ILE A 24 -4.49 6.70 2.20
N ASN A 25 -5.56 7.51 2.15
CA ASN A 25 -5.70 8.54 1.12
C ASN A 25 -4.57 9.59 1.19
N LYS A 26 -4.24 10.04 2.40
CA LYS A 26 -3.15 11.00 2.63
C LYS A 26 -1.81 10.46 2.10
N LEU A 27 -1.43 9.27 2.55
CA LEU A 27 -0.16 8.64 2.17
C LEU A 27 -0.09 8.38 0.66
N ALA A 28 -1.21 8.00 0.05
CA ALA A 28 -1.25 7.73 -1.38
C ALA A 28 -1.03 9.00 -2.23
N ILE A 29 -1.51 10.17 -1.76
CA ILE A 29 -1.23 11.47 -2.37
C ILE A 29 0.24 11.86 -2.17
N GLU A 30 0.80 11.68 -0.97
CA GLU A 30 2.20 11.98 -0.65
C GLU A 30 3.15 11.18 -1.55
N ILE A 31 2.97 9.85 -1.63
CA ILE A 31 3.79 8.98 -2.48
C ILE A 31 3.63 9.35 -3.96
N ARG A 32 2.40 9.63 -4.42
CA ARG A 32 2.18 10.10 -5.81
C ARG A 32 2.97 11.38 -6.09
N ASN A 33 2.95 12.34 -5.18
CA ASN A 33 3.62 13.61 -5.35
C ASN A 33 5.15 13.43 -5.31
N LEU A 34 5.68 12.57 -4.43
CA LEU A 34 7.09 12.20 -4.41
C LEU A 34 7.51 11.53 -5.72
N LEU A 35 6.76 10.56 -6.22
CA LEU A 35 7.08 9.88 -7.48
C LEU A 35 7.09 10.83 -8.70
N ARG A 36 6.36 11.95 -8.64
CA ARG A 36 6.38 12.98 -9.71
C ARG A 36 7.67 13.79 -9.73
N THR A 37 8.46 13.80 -8.67
CA THR A 37 9.77 14.48 -8.65
C THR A 37 10.88 13.60 -9.22
N LYS A 38 10.59 12.30 -9.45
CA LYS A 38 11.58 11.31 -9.89
C LYS A 38 11.63 11.21 -11.42
N PRO A 39 12.80 10.91 -12.01
CA PRO A 39 12.97 10.73 -13.45
C PRO A 39 12.45 9.34 -13.90
N ILE A 40 11.19 9.03 -13.59
CA ILE A 40 10.54 7.76 -13.92
C ILE A 40 9.32 7.99 -14.80
N VAL A 41 8.93 6.94 -15.52
CA VAL A 41 7.69 6.95 -16.30
C VAL A 41 6.70 5.91 -15.78
N ALA A 42 5.41 6.18 -15.96
CA ALA A 42 4.33 5.36 -15.40
C ALA A 42 4.40 3.87 -15.79
N ARG A 43 4.99 3.52 -16.94
CA ARG A 43 5.14 2.12 -17.37
C ARG A 43 6.05 1.28 -16.46
N GLN A 44 6.98 1.92 -15.75
CA GLN A 44 7.92 1.29 -14.83
C GLN A 44 7.28 0.97 -13.48
N LEU A 45 6.13 1.58 -13.19
CA LEU A 45 5.35 1.32 -11.98
C LEU A 45 4.32 0.22 -12.24
N LYS A 46 4.00 -0.56 -11.20
CA LYS A 46 2.98 -1.63 -11.26
C LYS A 46 1.83 -1.36 -10.32
N THR A 47 2.09 -1.30 -9.03
CA THR A 47 1.06 -1.15 -7.99
C THR A 47 1.63 -0.38 -6.81
N LEU A 48 0.85 0.55 -6.29
CA LEU A 48 1.04 1.11 -4.96
C LEU A 48 0.01 0.44 -4.05
N LEU A 49 0.48 -0.37 -3.11
CA LEU A 49 -0.34 -0.98 -2.06
C LEU A 49 -0.12 -0.16 -0.79
N ILE A 50 -1.21 0.25 -0.15
CA ILE A 50 -1.17 0.94 1.15
C ILE A 50 -2.20 0.26 2.03
N ARG A 51 -1.79 0.00 3.27
CA ARG A 51 -2.64 -0.57 4.31
C ARG A 51 -2.50 0.25 5.56
N SER A 52 -3.57 0.36 6.33
CA SER A 52 -3.51 0.88 7.69
C SER A 52 -4.18 -0.08 8.66
N ASP A 53 -3.77 -0.01 9.92
CA ASP A 53 -4.55 -0.55 11.03
C ASP A 53 -5.76 0.36 11.36
N GLN A 54 -6.57 -0.02 12.35
CA GLN A 54 -7.72 0.77 12.80
C GLN A 54 -7.32 2.08 13.49
N GLN A 55 -6.08 2.20 13.99
CA GLN A 55 -5.56 3.42 14.61
C GLN A 55 -5.06 4.42 13.56
N GLY A 56 -4.92 3.97 12.32
CA GLY A 56 -4.49 4.78 11.19
C GLY A 56 -3.00 4.72 10.89
N ASN A 57 -2.22 3.88 11.60
CA ASN A 57 -0.83 3.64 11.26
C ASN A 57 -0.78 3.00 9.87
N ALA A 58 -0.10 3.64 8.93
CA ALA A 58 -0.09 3.22 7.53
C ALA A 58 1.29 2.67 7.13
N VAL A 59 1.28 1.61 6.34
CA VAL A 59 2.45 1.03 5.69
C VAL A 59 2.21 0.93 4.19
N TRP A 60 3.27 1.00 3.40
CA TRP A 60 3.16 1.03 1.94
C TRP A 60 4.13 0.08 1.24
N GLN A 61 3.75 -0.40 0.06
CA GLN A 61 4.59 -1.16 -0.83
C GLN A 61 4.44 -0.62 -2.24
N LEU A 62 5.54 -0.19 -2.85
CA LEU A 62 5.57 0.21 -4.26
C LEU A 62 6.19 -0.90 -5.10
N TYR A 63 5.34 -1.54 -5.89
CA TYR A 63 5.74 -2.55 -6.86
C TYR A 63 6.18 -1.87 -8.16
N VAL A 64 7.41 -2.14 -8.57
CA VAL A 64 8.05 -1.65 -9.80
C VAL A 64 8.33 -2.79 -10.77
N LYS A 65 8.36 -2.50 -12.07
CA LYS A 65 8.64 -3.46 -13.15
C LYS A 65 10.07 -3.45 -13.63
N ASP A 66 10.81 -2.41 -13.28
CA ASP A 66 12.24 -2.28 -13.54
C ASP A 66 12.93 -2.15 -12.18
N LYS A 67 14.17 -2.64 -12.06
CA LYS A 67 15.00 -2.35 -10.89
C LYS A 67 15.49 -0.92 -10.99
N ILE A 68 14.93 -0.03 -10.18
CA ILE A 68 15.30 1.38 -10.13
C ILE A 68 16.05 1.60 -8.82
N GLU A 69 17.36 1.75 -8.90
CA GLU A 69 18.19 2.05 -7.74
C GLU A 69 17.82 3.41 -7.15
N ASN A 70 17.77 3.49 -5.82
CA ASN A 70 17.54 4.73 -5.07
C ASN A 70 16.29 5.52 -5.51
N LEU A 71 15.22 4.82 -5.89
CA LEU A 71 13.97 5.45 -6.32
C LEU A 71 13.41 6.39 -5.24
N ILE A 72 13.47 5.97 -3.98
CA ILE A 72 13.13 6.76 -2.79
C ILE A 72 14.28 6.58 -1.80
N SER A 73 14.83 7.67 -1.27
CA SER A 73 15.86 7.63 -0.23
C SER A 73 15.26 7.43 1.17
N ASP A 74 16.08 7.06 2.15
CA ASP A 74 15.64 6.96 3.55
C ASP A 74 15.08 8.28 4.09
N ASP A 75 15.68 9.41 3.73
CA ASP A 75 15.22 10.72 4.21
C ASP A 75 13.90 11.13 3.55
N GLU A 76 13.68 10.80 2.28
CA GLU A 76 12.38 11.01 1.64
C GLU A 76 11.31 10.09 2.24
N ALA A 77 11.67 8.83 2.54
CA ALA A 77 10.75 7.90 3.16
C ALA A 77 10.31 8.34 4.57
N LYS A 78 11.21 8.95 5.36
CA LYS A 78 10.89 9.53 6.68
C LYS A 78 9.93 10.72 6.63
N LEU A 79 9.83 11.41 5.49
CA LEU A 79 8.90 12.52 5.30
C LEU A 79 7.47 12.07 4.97
N LEU A 80 7.27 10.79 4.64
CA LEU A 80 5.96 10.22 4.39
C LEU A 80 5.21 9.99 5.71
N SER A 81 3.89 10.17 5.70
CA SER A 81 3.02 9.86 6.84
C SER A 81 2.80 8.34 6.97
N ALA A 82 3.87 7.58 7.19
CA ALA A 82 3.86 6.12 7.27
C ALA A 82 4.77 5.59 8.39
N ALA A 83 4.43 4.44 8.96
CA ALA A 83 5.28 3.72 9.91
C ALA A 83 6.48 3.05 9.20
N GLY A 84 6.28 2.67 7.93
CA GLY A 84 7.31 2.07 7.10
C GLY A 84 6.81 1.73 5.70
N GLY A 85 7.71 1.23 4.87
CA GLY A 85 7.35 0.75 3.54
C GLY A 85 8.46 0.09 2.77
N GLU A 86 8.15 -0.39 1.58
CA GLU A 86 9.08 -1.17 0.75
C GLU A 86 9.00 -0.78 -0.73
N ILE A 87 10.15 -0.81 -1.41
CA ILE A 87 10.21 -0.86 -2.88
C ILE A 87 10.41 -2.30 -3.30
N ILE A 88 9.56 -2.81 -4.17
CA ILE A 88 9.51 -4.22 -4.53
C ILE A 88 9.58 -4.36 -6.04
N TYR A 89 10.57 -5.08 -6.54
CA TYR A 89 10.58 -5.52 -7.93
C TYR A 89 9.55 -6.65 -8.11
N SER A 90 8.71 -6.49 -9.12
CA SER A 90 7.69 -7.45 -9.53
C SER A 90 7.83 -7.77 -11.00
N ASP A 91 8.22 -9.01 -11.31
CA ASP A 91 8.43 -9.47 -12.68
C ASP A 91 7.25 -9.08 -13.59
N PRO A 92 7.49 -8.29 -14.65
CA PRO A 92 6.44 -7.79 -15.54
C PRO A 92 5.75 -8.90 -16.34
N LYS A 93 6.34 -10.10 -16.44
CA LYS A 93 5.70 -11.27 -17.09
C LYS A 93 4.49 -11.79 -16.30
N SER A 94 4.39 -11.47 -15.01
CA SER A 94 3.19 -11.79 -14.23
C SER A 94 2.19 -10.64 -14.26
N PRO A 95 0.90 -10.92 -14.53
CA PRO A 95 -0.14 -9.92 -14.40
C PRO A 95 -0.36 -9.51 -12.93
N ALA A 96 -0.06 -10.40 -11.98
CA ALA A 96 -0.20 -10.14 -10.54
C ALA A 96 1.03 -9.40 -9.98
N SER A 97 0.79 -8.50 -9.04
CA SER A 97 1.83 -7.85 -8.26
C SER A 97 2.36 -8.82 -7.20
N ARG A 98 3.40 -9.54 -7.60
CA ARG A 98 4.12 -10.52 -6.78
C ARG A 98 5.43 -9.93 -6.28
N ILE A 99 5.81 -10.27 -5.06
CA ILE A 99 7.13 -9.93 -4.49
C ILE A 99 8.15 -10.83 -5.19
N THR A 100 8.85 -10.31 -6.19
CA THR A 100 9.97 -11.03 -6.82
C THR A 100 11.26 -10.76 -6.05
N GLU A 101 11.48 -9.51 -5.67
CA GLU A 101 12.64 -9.09 -4.89
C GLU A 101 12.32 -7.78 -4.14
N ARG A 102 12.73 -7.70 -2.87
CA ARG A 102 12.63 -6.47 -2.07
C ARG A 102 13.89 -5.64 -2.33
N LEU A 103 13.74 -4.47 -2.94
CA LEU A 103 14.85 -3.58 -3.28
C LEU A 103 15.23 -2.70 -2.09
N ASN A 104 14.23 -2.18 -1.37
CA ASN A 104 14.43 -1.31 -0.21
C ASN A 104 13.35 -1.58 0.84
N LYS A 105 13.72 -1.41 2.11
CA LYS A 105 12.81 -1.43 3.27
C LYS A 105 13.09 -0.21 4.15
N PHE A 106 12.03 0.46 4.56
CA PHE A 106 12.07 1.66 5.40
C PHE A 106 11.20 1.44 6.63
N GLY A 107 11.68 1.86 7.81
CA GLY A 107 10.89 1.82 9.05
C GLY A 107 10.35 0.44 9.43
N ASP A 108 9.24 0.42 10.16
CA ASP A 108 8.52 -0.80 10.52
C ASP A 108 7.31 -1.00 9.60
N THR A 109 7.24 -2.19 9.00
CA THR A 109 6.21 -2.58 8.03
C THR A 109 5.13 -3.47 8.67
N THR A 110 5.20 -3.68 9.98
CA THR A 110 4.25 -4.50 10.74
C THR A 110 3.07 -3.66 11.18
N LEU A 111 1.86 -4.11 10.89
CA LEU A 111 0.61 -3.54 11.40
C LEU A 111 0.09 -4.39 12.55
N SER A 112 -0.69 -3.77 13.43
CA SER A 112 -1.31 -4.44 14.58
C SER A 112 -2.75 -4.01 14.76
N ASP A 113 -3.65 -4.98 14.91
CA ASP A 113 -5.04 -4.74 15.28
C ASP A 113 -5.53 -5.74 16.32
N THR A 114 -6.56 -5.35 17.06
CA THR A 114 -7.24 -6.21 18.01
C THR A 114 -8.56 -6.70 17.44
N ILE A 115 -8.79 -8.01 17.48
CA ILE A 115 -10.06 -8.64 17.09
C ILE A 115 -10.60 -9.38 18.32
N LEU A 116 -11.76 -8.98 18.81
CA LEU A 116 -12.42 -9.57 19.99
C LEU A 116 -11.50 -9.69 21.23
N GLY A 117 -10.61 -8.70 21.42
CA GLY A 117 -9.67 -8.66 22.54
C GLY A 117 -8.34 -9.39 22.30
N VAL A 118 -8.15 -10.03 21.14
CA VAL A 118 -6.91 -10.71 20.78
C VAL A 118 -6.11 -9.83 19.82
N ALA A 119 -4.83 -9.58 20.13
CA ALA A 119 -3.92 -8.81 19.28
C ALA A 119 -3.41 -9.67 18.11
N PHE A 120 -3.43 -9.10 16.91
CA PHE A 120 -2.91 -9.70 15.69
C PHE A 120 -1.89 -8.77 15.06
N ASN A 121 -0.73 -9.31 14.72
CA ASN A 121 0.28 -8.62 13.92
C ASN A 121 0.26 -9.17 12.50
N TYR A 122 0.33 -8.30 11.51
CA TYR A 122 0.24 -8.69 10.11
C TYR A 122 1.07 -7.78 9.20
N ALA A 123 1.50 -8.34 8.08
CA ALA A 123 2.26 -7.63 7.05
C ALA A 123 1.34 -6.91 6.06
N CYS A 124 1.88 -5.92 5.36
CA CYS A 124 1.15 -5.15 4.33
C CYS A 124 0.54 -6.05 3.24
N GLU A 125 1.27 -7.07 2.79
CA GLU A 125 0.83 -8.04 1.77
C GLU A 125 0.02 -9.22 2.33
N GLY A 126 0.00 -9.39 3.66
CA GLY A 126 -0.69 -10.50 4.32
C GLY A 126 -2.21 -10.42 4.14
N PHE A 127 -2.89 -11.55 4.10
CA PHE A 127 -4.35 -11.54 4.17
C PHE A 127 -4.80 -11.09 5.56
N PHE A 128 -5.63 -10.05 5.62
CA PHE A 128 -6.25 -9.55 6.84
C PHE A 128 -7.54 -8.81 6.49
N GLN A 129 -8.51 -8.83 7.40
CA GLN A 129 -9.85 -8.33 7.14
C GLN A 129 -9.85 -6.81 6.97
N VAL A 130 -10.36 -6.32 5.84
CA VAL A 130 -10.38 -4.88 5.51
C VAL A 130 -11.41 -4.09 6.32
N ASN A 131 -12.42 -4.76 6.88
CA ASN A 131 -13.47 -4.16 7.69
C ASN A 131 -13.62 -4.96 8.98
N ILE A 132 -12.76 -4.66 9.95
CA ILE A 132 -12.74 -5.32 11.26
C ILE A 132 -14.10 -5.20 11.97
N PRO A 133 -14.78 -4.03 12.03
CA PRO A 133 -16.08 -3.93 12.69
C PRO A 133 -17.15 -4.89 12.13
N VAL A 134 -17.15 -5.14 10.81
CA VAL A 134 -18.06 -6.13 10.21
C VAL A 134 -17.59 -7.55 10.48
N TYR A 135 -16.28 -7.79 10.42
CA TYR A 135 -15.71 -9.11 10.69
C TYR A 135 -15.98 -9.58 12.12
N GLU A 136 -15.83 -8.71 13.12
CA GLU A 136 -16.15 -9.03 14.51
C GLU A 136 -17.62 -9.40 14.71
N LYS A 137 -18.55 -8.74 14.00
CA LYS A 137 -19.97 -9.11 14.03
C LYS A 137 -20.20 -10.50 13.48
N ALA A 138 -19.52 -10.86 12.38
CA ALA A 138 -19.62 -12.18 11.79
C ALA A 138 -19.06 -13.26 12.73
N LEU A 139 -17.91 -13.00 13.36
CA LEU A 139 -17.30 -13.94 14.32
C LEU A 139 -18.17 -14.21 15.55
N ARG A 140 -18.92 -13.21 16.02
CA ARG A 140 -19.85 -13.38 17.16
C ARG A 140 -21.11 -14.18 16.81
N ALA A 141 -21.39 -14.39 15.53
CA ALA A 141 -22.56 -15.12 15.04
C ALA A 141 -22.26 -16.61 14.77
N ILE A 142 -21.01 -17.03 15.00
CA ILE A 142 -20.56 -18.43 14.95
C ILE A 142 -20.56 -18.96 16.39
#